data_AF-A0A7X5CVA3-F1
#
_entry.id   AF-A0A7X5CVA3-F1
#
_cell.length_a   1.000
_cell.length_b   1.000
_cell.length_c   1.000
_cell.angle_alpha   90.00
_cell.angle_beta   90.00
_cell.angle_gamma   90.00
#
_symmetry.space_group_name_H-M   'P 1'
#
loop_
_entity.id
_entity.type
_entity.pdbx_description
1 polymer ?
#
loop_
_entity_poly.entity_id
_entity_poly.type
_entity_poly.pdbx_seq_one_letter_code
_entity_poly.pdbx_strand_id
1 'polypeptide(L)'
;MNRNYNWENKEERANTAQKHTTEMTKRCSKEISYSVQNTTIYNTDHAFQALSKEVTPKFIVEDLDSVSAIFKHHSNKTAVLNFASFKNPGGKFLNGARAQEECLCHESNLYNILSQFQDSFYTPNLKCLNRSLY
;
A
#
# COMPACT_ATOMS: atom_id res chain seq x y z
N MET A 1 -13.86 17.86 6.76
CA MET A 1 -12.42 17.50 6.73
C MET A 1 -11.59 18.75 6.62
N ASN A 2 -10.75 19.03 7.62
CA ASN A 2 -9.92 20.24 7.67
C ASN A 2 -8.69 20.05 6.75
N ARG A 3 -8.58 20.83 5.68
CA ARG A 3 -7.51 20.67 4.65
C ARG A 3 -6.08 20.88 5.21
N ASN A 4 -5.95 21.50 6.38
CA ASN A 4 -4.66 21.74 7.04
C ASN A 4 -4.10 20.51 7.79
N TYR A 5 -4.94 19.56 8.20
CA TYR A 5 -4.50 18.38 8.98
C TYR A 5 -3.51 17.49 8.21
N ASN A 6 -3.63 17.43 6.88
CA ASN A 6 -2.77 16.60 6.04
C ASN A 6 -1.38 17.21 5.80
N TRP A 7 -1.16 18.47 6.19
CA TRP A 7 0.08 19.22 5.93
C TRP A 7 0.83 19.67 7.19
N GLU A 8 0.18 19.67 8.35
CA GLU A 8 0.88 19.81 9.64
C GLU A 8 1.96 18.72 9.75
N ASN A 9 3.18 19.06 10.17
CA ASN A 9 4.31 18.13 10.34
C ASN A 9 4.72 17.32 9.09
N LYS A 10 4.45 17.83 7.89
CA LYS A 10 4.81 17.17 6.62
C LYS A 10 6.30 16.85 6.54
N GLU A 11 7.16 17.81 6.88
CA GLU A 11 8.61 17.63 6.80
C GLU A 11 9.11 16.57 7.77
N GLU A 12 8.59 16.57 9.00
CA GLU A 12 8.87 15.52 9.99
C GLU A 12 8.44 14.14 9.48
N ARG A 13 7.23 14.02 8.91
CA ARG A 13 6.78 12.77 8.29
C ARG A 13 7.65 12.33 7.14
N ALA A 14 8.08 13.25 6.27
CA ALA A 14 8.98 12.94 5.17
C ALA A 14 10.32 12.40 5.69
N ASN A 15 10.86 12.99 6.74
CA ASN A 15 12.08 12.53 7.40
C ASN A 15 11.88 11.14 8.03
N THR A 16 10.75 10.93 8.71
CA THR A 16 10.38 9.62 9.27
C THR A 16 10.20 8.57 8.17
N ALA A 17 9.56 8.89 7.05
CA ALA A 17 9.37 7.99 5.91
C ALA A 17 10.72 7.54 5.31
N GLN A 18 11.66 8.46 5.14
CA GLN A 18 13.01 8.16 4.63
C GLN A 18 13.80 7.27 5.60
N LYS A 19 13.76 7.60 6.90
CA LYS A 19 14.39 6.78 7.95
C LYS A 19 13.79 5.38 7.98
N HIS A 20 12.46 5.29 8.04
CA HIS A 20 11.70 4.04 8.03
C HIS A 20 12.05 3.17 6.83
N THR A 21 12.05 3.75 5.62
CA THR A 21 12.43 3.04 4.39
C THR A 21 13.83 2.43 4.50
N THR A 22 14.79 3.20 5.01
CA THR A 22 16.17 2.76 5.19
C THR A 22 16.28 1.67 6.25
N GLU A 23 15.56 1.81 7.36
CA GLU A 23 15.52 0.81 8.44
C GLU A 23 14.88 -0.50 7.99
N MET A 24 13.76 -0.44 7.27
CA MET A 24 13.08 -1.63 6.73
C MET A 24 13.96 -2.39 5.75
N THR A 25 14.70 -1.70 4.87
CA THR A 25 15.69 -2.36 3.99
C THR A 25 16.75 -3.11 4.79
N LYS A 26 17.19 -2.57 5.93
CA LYS A 26 18.21 -3.22 6.76
C LYS A 26 17.66 -4.39 7.57
N ARG A 27 16.51 -4.20 8.22
CA ARG A 27 15.93 -5.17 9.17
C ARG A 27 15.15 -6.28 8.48
N CYS A 28 14.44 -5.96 7.40
CA CYS A 28 13.49 -6.85 6.74
C CYS A 28 13.89 -7.19 5.30
N SER A 29 15.20 -7.18 5.00
CA SER A 29 15.71 -7.41 3.64
C SER A 29 15.22 -8.74 3.05
N LYS A 30 15.23 -9.81 3.86
CA LYS A 30 14.80 -11.15 3.44
C LYS A 30 13.30 -11.18 3.12
N GLU A 31 12.49 -10.57 3.97
CA GLU A 31 11.02 -10.50 3.83
C GLU A 31 10.63 -9.62 2.64
N ILE A 32 11.37 -8.54 2.40
CA ILE A 32 11.21 -7.68 1.22
C ILE A 32 11.53 -8.48 -0.03
N SER A 33 12.71 -9.11 -0.10
CA SER A 33 13.10 -9.93 -1.26
C SER A 33 12.12 -11.07 -1.52
N TYR A 34 11.68 -11.77 -0.47
CA TYR A 34 10.67 -12.80 -0.57
C TYR A 34 9.35 -12.25 -1.12
N SER A 35 8.87 -11.12 -0.58
CA SER A 35 7.62 -10.50 -1.03
C SER A 35 7.70 -10.06 -2.48
N VAL A 36 8.80 -9.41 -2.88
CA VAL A 36 9.03 -8.97 -4.27
C VAL A 36 9.02 -10.17 -5.23
N GLN A 37 9.68 -11.27 -4.88
CA GLN A 37 9.70 -12.48 -5.72
C GLN A 37 8.31 -13.12 -5.86
N ASN A 38 7.44 -12.97 -4.87
CA ASN A 38 6.11 -13.59 -4.84
C ASN A 38 4.99 -12.60 -5.22
N THR A 39 5.29 -11.33 -5.48
CA THR A 39 4.31 -10.35 -5.97
C THR A 39 3.91 -10.70 -7.40
N THR A 40 2.60 -10.74 -7.64
CA THR A 40 2.02 -10.98 -8.96
C THR A 40 1.26 -9.74 -9.41
N ILE A 41 1.53 -9.30 -10.64
CA ILE A 41 0.75 -8.25 -11.31
C ILE A 41 -0.35 -8.92 -12.12
N TYR A 42 -1.60 -8.60 -11.80
CA TYR A 42 -2.77 -9.09 -12.53
C TYR A 42 -3.22 -8.05 -13.55
N ASN A 43 -3.34 -8.48 -14.81
CA ASN A 43 -3.90 -7.68 -15.90
C ASN A 43 -5.39 -7.98 -16.09
N THR A 44 -6.06 -7.22 -16.95
CA THR A 44 -7.52 -7.34 -17.20
C THR A 44 -7.95 -8.66 -17.83
N ASP A 45 -7.02 -9.40 -18.42
CA ASP A 45 -7.21 -10.72 -19.01
C ASP A 45 -7.10 -11.87 -18.00
N HIS A 46 -6.76 -11.58 -16.74
CA HIS A 46 -6.65 -12.62 -15.72
C HIS A 46 -8.02 -13.12 -15.25
N ALA A 47 -8.24 -14.43 -15.35
CA ALA A 47 -9.43 -15.10 -14.82
C ALA A 47 -9.14 -15.74 -13.47
N PHE A 48 -9.90 -15.35 -12.44
CA PHE A 48 -9.85 -15.99 -11.13
C PHE A 48 -10.67 -17.29 -11.14
N GLN A 49 -10.10 -18.35 -10.55
CA GLN A 49 -10.84 -19.59 -10.35
C GLN A 49 -11.98 -19.38 -9.35
N ALA A 50 -13.11 -20.03 -9.60
CA ALA A 50 -14.23 -20.03 -8.67
C ALA A 50 -13.81 -20.66 -7.33
N LEU A 51 -14.34 -20.10 -6.24
CA LEU A 51 -14.12 -20.66 -4.91
C LEU A 51 -14.74 -22.06 -4.84
N SER A 52 -13.97 -23.03 -4.35
CA SER A 52 -14.41 -24.43 -4.23
C SER A 52 -15.28 -24.70 -3.00
N LYS A 53 -15.39 -23.74 -2.10
CA LYS A 53 -16.15 -23.86 -0.85
C LYS A 53 -17.02 -22.63 -0.65
N GLU A 54 -18.27 -22.87 -0.29
CA GLU A 54 -19.14 -21.80 0.21
C GLU A 54 -18.65 -21.37 1.59
N VAL A 55 -18.48 -20.07 1.75
CA VAL A 55 -18.13 -19.43 3.03
C VAL A 55 -19.21 -18.41 3.29
N THR A 56 -19.77 -18.39 4.50
CA THR A 56 -20.67 -17.31 4.93
C THR A 56 -19.82 -16.13 5.41
N PRO A 57 -19.75 -15.00 4.68
CA PRO A 57 -18.94 -13.87 5.10
C PRO A 57 -19.58 -13.16 6.30
N LYS A 58 -18.74 -12.68 7.22
CA LYS A 58 -19.14 -11.74 8.26
C LYS A 58 -18.73 -10.34 7.84
N PHE A 59 -19.68 -9.42 7.79
CA PHE A 59 -19.42 -8.01 7.53
C PHE A 59 -19.44 -7.22 8.83
N ILE A 60 -18.43 -6.36 9.01
CA ILE A 60 -18.31 -5.45 10.15
C ILE A 60 -17.96 -4.08 9.56
N VAL A 61 -18.63 -3.03 10.03
CA VAL A 61 -18.33 -1.64 9.67
C VAL A 61 -17.96 -0.90 10.94
N GLU A 62 -16.78 -0.30 10.95
CA GLU A 62 -16.24 0.42 12.10
C GLU A 62 -15.56 1.71 11.65
N ASP A 63 -15.51 2.68 12.56
CA ASP A 63 -14.77 3.93 12.37
C ASP A 63 -13.30 3.73 12.78
N LEU A 64 -12.56 2.97 11.95
CA LEU A 64 -11.14 2.68 12.12
C LEU A 64 -10.39 2.91 10.81
N ASP A 65 -9.15 3.39 10.89
CA ASP A 65 -8.25 3.37 9.73
C ASP A 65 -7.78 1.93 9.43
N SER A 66 -7.26 1.72 8.21
CA SER A 66 -6.86 0.39 7.76
C SER A 66 -5.76 -0.24 8.62
N VAL A 67 -4.82 0.54 9.16
CA VAL A 67 -3.75 0.00 10.02
C VAL A 67 -4.34 -0.46 11.35
N SER A 68 -5.15 0.39 11.99
CA SER A 68 -5.83 0.02 13.24
C SER A 68 -6.74 -1.20 13.07
N ALA A 69 -7.46 -1.30 11.95
CA ALA A 69 -8.30 -2.45 11.64
C ALA A 69 -7.49 -3.75 11.47
N ILE A 70 -6.30 -3.69 10.85
CA ILE A 70 -5.38 -4.83 10.76
C ILE A 70 -5.00 -5.28 12.17
N PHE A 71 -4.45 -4.39 13.00
CA PHE A 71 -4.01 -4.79 14.35
C PHE A 71 -5.15 -5.31 15.23
N LYS A 72 -6.38 -4.83 15.03
CA LYS A 72 -7.55 -5.30 15.77
C LYS A 72 -8.07 -6.66 15.32
N HIS A 73 -8.10 -6.91 14.00
CA HIS A 73 -8.82 -8.07 13.42
C HIS A 73 -7.95 -9.08 12.69
N HIS A 74 -6.64 -8.86 12.60
CA HIS A 74 -5.78 -9.78 11.86
C HIS A 74 -5.91 -11.20 12.41
N SER A 75 -6.03 -12.15 11.49
CA SER A 75 -5.96 -13.58 11.80
C SER A 75 -5.23 -14.28 10.67
N ASN A 76 -4.19 -15.04 11.01
CA ASN A 76 -3.35 -15.75 10.04
C ASN A 76 -2.98 -14.86 8.82
N LYS A 77 -3.33 -15.31 7.61
CA LYS A 77 -3.17 -14.56 6.36
C LYS A 77 -4.34 -13.59 6.18
N THR A 78 -4.11 -12.33 6.47
CA THR A 78 -5.08 -11.23 6.28
C THR A 78 -4.72 -10.44 5.02
N ALA A 79 -5.71 -10.18 4.17
CA ALA A 79 -5.58 -9.30 3.01
C ALA A 79 -6.15 -7.92 3.34
N VAL A 80 -5.49 -6.88 2.81
CA VAL A 80 -5.88 -5.47 3.01
C VAL A 80 -5.89 -4.79 1.66
N LEU A 81 -6.93 -4.03 1.39
CA LEU A 81 -7.00 -3.20 0.19
C LEU A 81 -6.20 -1.91 0.40
N ASN A 82 -5.16 -1.70 -0.41
CA ASN A 82 -4.47 -0.43 -0.51
C ASN A 82 -5.23 0.49 -1.47
N PHE A 83 -5.54 1.73 -1.05
CA PHE A 83 -6.07 2.77 -1.93
C PHE A 83 -4.93 3.40 -2.73
N ALA A 84 -4.35 2.56 -3.58
CA ALA A 84 -3.05 2.77 -4.20
C ALA A 84 -3.05 3.94 -5.19
N SER A 85 -1.94 4.66 -5.23
CA SER A 85 -1.67 5.59 -6.31
C SER A 85 -1.46 4.81 -7.60
N PHE A 86 -2.19 5.21 -8.63
CA PHE A 86 -2.01 4.70 -9.98
C PHE A 86 -0.61 4.99 -10.56
N LYS A 87 0.07 6.02 -10.03
CA LYS A 87 1.25 6.64 -10.65
C LYS A 87 2.55 6.39 -9.91
N ASN A 88 2.51 6.38 -8.58
CA ASN A 88 3.71 6.38 -7.77
C ASN A 88 3.62 5.28 -6.70
N PRO A 89 4.65 4.45 -6.51
CA PRO A 89 4.66 3.49 -5.41
C PRO A 89 4.56 4.20 -4.06
N GLY A 90 3.58 3.81 -3.25
CA GLY A 90 3.32 4.46 -1.96
C GLY A 90 2.86 5.91 -2.06
N GLY A 91 2.33 6.33 -3.21
CA GLY A 91 1.79 7.68 -3.40
C GLY A 91 2.83 8.77 -3.20
N LYS A 92 2.64 9.62 -2.19
CA LYS A 92 3.59 10.68 -1.79
C LYS A 92 4.18 10.41 -0.41
N PHE A 93 4.31 9.15 -0.03
CA PHE A 93 4.85 8.67 1.25
C PHE A 93 6.18 9.35 1.62
N LEU A 94 7.19 9.29 0.73
CA LEU A 94 8.50 9.92 1.01
C LEU A 94 8.44 11.44 1.14
N ASN A 95 7.39 12.10 0.62
CA ASN A 95 7.17 13.53 0.76
C ASN A 95 6.33 13.89 1.98
N GLY A 96 6.05 12.94 2.88
CA GLY A 96 5.29 13.14 4.11
C GLY A 96 3.79 13.39 3.88
N ALA A 97 3.27 12.94 2.73
CA ALA A 97 1.83 12.97 2.51
C ALA A 97 1.13 11.99 3.47
N ARG A 98 -0.17 12.22 3.64
CA ARG A 98 -0.99 11.44 4.56
C ARG A 98 -2.31 11.09 3.89
N ALA A 99 -2.40 9.86 3.42
CA ALA A 99 -3.63 9.17 3.08
C ALA A 99 -3.48 7.70 3.47
N GLN A 100 -4.46 6.86 3.11
CA GLN A 100 -4.49 5.47 3.53
C GLN A 100 -3.27 4.67 3.04
N GLU A 101 -2.86 4.86 1.79
CA GLU A 101 -1.66 4.21 1.22
C GLU A 101 -0.39 4.61 1.98
N GLU A 102 -0.20 5.91 2.24
CA GLU A 102 0.97 6.39 2.96
C GLU A 102 1.01 5.88 4.39
N CYS A 103 -0.14 5.76 5.07
CA CYS A 103 -0.22 5.15 6.40
C CYS A 103 0.21 3.68 6.37
N LEU A 104 -0.24 2.89 5.38
CA LEU A 104 0.21 1.51 5.21
C LEU A 104 1.73 1.45 4.96
N CYS A 105 2.28 2.38 4.20
CA CYS A 105 3.73 2.46 3.95
C CYS A 105 4.54 2.86 5.21
N HIS A 106 3.98 3.72 6.06
CA HIS A 106 4.61 4.10 7.33
C HIS A 106 4.67 2.96 8.34
N GLU A 107 3.71 2.04 8.31
CA GLU A 107 3.55 1.00 9.33
C GLU A 107 3.98 -0.39 8.82
N SER A 108 4.63 -0.46 7.65
CA SER A 108 5.10 -1.71 7.05
C SER A 108 6.30 -1.52 6.12
N ASN A 109 6.76 -2.60 5.48
CA ASN A 109 7.77 -2.57 4.42
C ASN A 109 7.15 -2.44 3.00
N LEU A 110 5.87 -2.07 2.89
CA LEU A 110 5.13 -2.04 1.64
C LEU A 110 5.78 -1.12 0.59
N TYR A 111 6.26 0.06 0.98
CA TYR A 111 6.94 0.96 0.04
C TYR A 111 8.19 0.34 -0.57
N ASN A 112 9.02 -0.33 0.24
CA ASN A 112 10.22 -1.03 -0.22
C ASN A 112 9.89 -2.11 -1.27
N ILE A 113 8.73 -2.77 -1.14
CA ILE A 113 8.25 -3.76 -2.09
C ILE A 113 7.71 -3.07 -3.35
N LEU A 114 6.75 -2.14 -3.21
CA LEU A 114 6.10 -1.46 -4.35
C LEU A 114 7.09 -0.73 -5.24
N SER A 115 8.12 -0.10 -4.66
CA SER A 115 9.17 0.61 -5.40
C SER A 115 9.94 -0.27 -6.40
N GLN A 116 9.98 -1.60 -6.20
CA GLN A 116 10.62 -2.52 -7.14
C GLN A 116 9.81 -2.73 -8.43
N PHE A 117 8.54 -2.31 -8.46
CA PHE A 117 7.63 -2.49 -9.60
C PHE A 117 7.42 -1.19 -10.39
N GLN A 118 8.31 -0.21 -10.24
CA GLN A 118 8.25 1.06 -10.95
C GLN A 118 8.10 0.85 -12.46
N ASP A 119 8.97 0.03 -13.04
CA ASP A 119 9.00 -0.17 -14.50
C ASP A 119 7.90 -1.10 -15.02
N SER A 120 7.49 -2.09 -14.23
CA SER A 120 6.52 -3.11 -14.66
C SER A 120 5.06 -2.72 -14.43
N PHE A 121 4.77 -1.90 -13.41
CA PHE A 121 3.39 -1.51 -13.05
C PHE A 121 3.15 -0.02 -13.23
N TYR A 122 3.99 0.83 -12.63
CA TYR A 122 3.71 2.28 -12.56
C TYR A 122 4.04 3.02 -13.86
N THR A 123 5.17 2.71 -14.51
CA THR A 123 5.59 3.35 -15.76
C THR A 123 4.59 3.13 -16.92
N PRO A 124 4.02 1.92 -17.13
CA PRO A 124 2.93 1.73 -18.09
C PRO A 124 1.69 2.58 -17.76
N ASN A 125 1.29 2.62 -16.49
CA ASN A 125 0.13 3.39 -16.02
C ASN A 125 0.27 4.90 -16.29
N LEU A 126 1.49 5.44 -16.20
CA LEU A 126 1.77 6.84 -16.55
C LEU A 126 1.47 7.20 -18.01
N LYS A 127 1.35 6.22 -18.92
CA LYS A 127 0.94 6.44 -20.32
C LYS A 127 -0.58 6.44 -20.50
N CYS A 128 -1.33 5.97 -19.51
CA CYS A 128 -2.78 5.80 -19.54
C CYS A 128 -3.50 6.83 -18.65
N LEU A 129 -2.97 8.04 -18.52
CA LEU A 129 -3.52 9.05 -17.62
C LEU A 129 -4.80 9.67 -18.19
N ASN A 130 -5.96 9.31 -17.64
CA ASN A 130 -7.23 9.91 -18.04
C ASN A 130 -7.68 11.05 -17.11
N ARG A 131 -6.90 12.13 -17.03
CA ARG A 131 -7.20 13.33 -16.20
C ARG A 131 -7.54 13.05 -14.72
N SER A 132 -6.99 11.98 -14.15
CA SER A 132 -7.28 11.50 -12.78
C SER A 132 -8.66 10.85 -12.58
N LEU A 133 -9.37 10.55 -13.67
CA LEU A 133 -10.47 9.60 -13.73
C LEU A 133 -9.87 8.24 -14.14
N TYR A 134 -9.09 7.65 -13.23
CA TYR A 134 -8.61 6.28 -13.38
C TYR A 134 -9.71 5.31 -12.98
#